data_AF-A0A350T7G0-F1
#
_entry.id   AF-A0A350T7G0-F1
#
_cell.length_a   1.000
_cell.length_b   1.000
_cell.length_c   1.000
_cell.angle_alpha   90.00
_cell.angle_beta   90.00
_cell.angle_gamma   90.00
#
_symmetry.space_group_name_H-M   'P 1'
#
loop_
_entity.id
_entity.type
_entity.pdbx_description
1 polymer ?
#
loop_
_entity_poly.entity_id
_entity_poly.type
_entity_poly.pdbx_seq_one_letter_code
_entity_poly.pdbx_strand_id
1 'polypeptide(L)' 'FQTGKVISDSSSATNYYASGWKPFTQGMQLLGANYTFAFNDATPNAQVTIVGGQVNHIH' A
#
# COMPACT_ATOMS: atom_id res chain seq x y z
N PHE A 1 18.21 3.64 3.80
CA PHE A 1 16.80 3.28 4.02
C PHE A 1 16.39 2.26 2.97
N GLN A 2 15.69 1.20 3.36
CA GLN A 2 15.25 0.14 2.44
C GLN A 2 13.75 0.28 2.19
N THR A 3 13.34 0.26 0.92
CA THR A 3 11.93 0.29 0.51
C THR A 3 11.40 -1.12 0.28
N GLY A 4 10.11 -1.33 0.50
CA GLY A 4 9.38 -2.55 0.15
C GLY A 4 8.55 -2.32 -1.10
N LYS A 5 8.46 -3.35 -1.97
CA LYS A 5 7.51 -3.35 -3.09
C LYS A 5 6.11 -3.58 -2.54
N VAL A 6 5.09 -2.94 -3.10
CA VAL A 6 3.69 -3.13 -2.70
C VAL A 6 2.87 -3.62 -3.88
N ILE A 7 2.13 -4.71 -3.68
CA ILE A 7 1.26 -5.33 -4.68
C ILE A 7 -0.14 -5.46 -4.08
N SER A 8 -1.15 -4.94 -4.77
CA SER A 8 -2.55 -5.23 -4.48
C SER A 8 -2.95 -6.48 -5.24
N ASP A 9 -3.30 -7.55 -4.52
CA ASP A 9 -3.68 -8.83 -5.13
C ASP A 9 -5.05 -8.72 -5.82
N SER A 10 -5.98 -7.95 -5.24
CA SER A 10 -7.29 -7.63 -5.80
C SER A 10 -7.25 -6.62 -6.96
N SER A 11 -6.16 -5.88 -7.11
CA SER A 11 -6.06 -4.71 -8.00
C SER A 11 -7.10 -3.60 -7.73
N SER A 12 -7.73 -3.62 -6.55
CA SER A 12 -8.75 -2.63 -6.14
C SER A 12 -8.16 -1.43 -5.39
N ALA A 13 -6.89 -1.50 -4.99
CA ALA A 13 -6.22 -0.41 -4.28
C ALA A 13 -6.12 0.84 -5.17
N THR A 14 -6.64 1.96 -4.66
CA THR A 14 -6.69 3.23 -5.40
C THR A 14 -5.78 4.29 -4.82
N ASN A 15 -5.67 4.33 -3.49
CA ASN A 15 -4.93 5.36 -2.76
C ASN A 15 -4.25 4.77 -1.52
N TYR A 16 -3.21 5.46 -1.06
CA TYR A 16 -2.58 5.20 0.22
C TYR A 16 -2.37 6.51 1.00
N TYR A 17 -2.36 6.43 2.33
CA TYR A 17 -2.20 7.59 3.20
C TYR A 17 -0.74 7.74 3.63
N ALA A 18 -0.12 8.85 3.23
CA ALA A 18 1.25 9.22 3.60
C ALA A 18 1.35 10.75 3.70
N SER A 19 1.00 11.29 4.88
CA SER A 19 0.80 12.73 5.08
C SER A 19 -0.20 13.32 4.08
N GLY A 20 -1.32 12.61 3.89
CA GLY A 20 -2.34 12.88 2.87
C GLY A 20 -2.58 11.67 1.96
N TRP A 21 -3.74 11.64 1.31
CA TRP A 21 -4.06 10.60 0.33
C TRP A 21 -3.27 10.80 -0.96
N LYS A 22 -2.54 9.77 -1.36
CA LYS A 22 -1.75 9.73 -2.59
C LYS A 22 -2.26 8.58 -3.47
N PRO A 23 -2.21 8.70 -4.81
CA PRO A 23 -2.64 7.63 -5.70
C PRO A 23 -1.75 6.40 -5.52
N PHE A 24 -2.35 5.22 -5.45
CA PHE A 24 -1.64 3.95 -5.45
C PHE A 24 -1.33 3.54 -6.89
N THR A 25 -0.12 3.00 -7.09
CA THR A 25 0.28 2.39 -8.35
C THR A 25 0.79 0.98 -8.07
N GLN A 26 0.32 0.02 -8.86
CA GLN A 26 0.70 -1.38 -8.70
C GLN A 26 2.22 -1.56 -8.77
N GLY A 27 2.80 -2.21 -7.76
CA GLY A 27 4.24 -2.47 -7.68
C GLY A 27 5.09 -1.29 -7.21
N MET A 28 4.50 -0.21 -6.67
CA MET A 28 5.23 0.93 -6.13
C MET A 28 6.16 0.55 -4.96
N GLN A 29 7.16 1.40 -4.71
CA GLN A 29 8.11 1.25 -3.61
C GLN A 29 7.75 2.21 -2.47
N LEU A 30 7.62 1.70 -1.25
CA LEU A 30 7.37 2.49 -0.05
C LEU A 30 8.44 2.24 1.02
N LEU A 31 8.73 3.25 1.84
CA LEU A 31 9.63 3.09 2.99
C LEU A 31 9.00 2.13 4.01
N GLY A 32 9.83 1.51 4.85
CA GLY A 32 9.32 0.67 5.92
C GLY A 32 8.59 1.49 6.97
N ALA A 33 7.25 1.47 6.94
CA ALA A 33 6.37 2.18 7.87
C ALA A 33 4.94 1.63 7.77
N ASN A 34 4.05 2.13 8.62
CA ASN A 34 2.62 1.84 8.55
C ASN A 34 1.94 2.79 7.56
N TYR A 35 1.21 2.24 6.60
CA TYR A 35 0.41 2.99 5.64
C TYR A 35 -1.03 2.49 5.64
N THR A 36 -1.98 3.40 5.46
CA THR A 36 -3.39 3.04 5.26
C THR A 36 -3.69 3.02 3.78
N PHE A 37 -4.25 1.93 3.26
CA PHE A 37 -4.66 1.77 1.87
C PHE A 37 -6.18 1.90 1.76
N ALA A 38 -6.64 2.50 0.67
CA ALA A 38 -8.06 2.60 0.31
C ALA A 38 -8.32 1.79 -0.97
N PHE A 39 -9.52 1.22 -1.04
CA PHE A 39 -9.94 0.28 -2.06
C PHE A 39 -11.26 0.73 -2.69
N ASN A 40 -11.51 0.35 -3.95
CA ASN A 40 -12.73 0.70 -4.68
C ASN A 40 -13.77 -0.43 -4.77
N ASP A 41 -13.57 -1.53 -4.07
CA ASP A 41 -14.39 -2.75 -4.12
C ASP A 41 -15.25 -2.96 -2.85
N ALA A 42 -15.54 -1.87 -2.14
CA ALA A 42 -16.22 -1.85 -0.83
C ALA A 42 -15.41 -2.44 0.33
N THR A 43 -14.16 -2.82 0.12
CA THR A 43 -13.25 -3.18 1.22
C THR A 43 -12.94 -1.93 2.07
N PRO A 44 -13.06 -1.99 3.41
CA PRO A 44 -12.69 -0.89 4.28
C PRO A 44 -11.21 -0.53 4.13
N ASN A 45 -10.88 0.74 4.38
CA ASN A 45 -9.50 1.18 4.42
C ASN A 45 -8.72 0.36 5.47
N ALA A 46 -7.56 -0.16 5.10
CA ALA A 46 -6.78 -1.06 5.95
C ALA A 46 -5.36 -0.53 6.16
N GLN A 47 -4.89 -0.58 7.40
CA GLN A 47 -3.49 -0.26 7.72
C GLN A 47 -2.62 -1.49 7.49
N VAL A 48 -1.53 -1.32 6.74
CA VAL A 48 -0.55 -2.36 6.46
C VAL A 48 0.85 -1.85 6.82
N THR A 49 1.62 -2.68 7.51
CA THR A 49 3.05 -2.41 7.77
C THR A 49 3.86 -2.84 6.56
N ILE A 50 4.53 -1.89 5.92
CA ILE A 50 5.44 -2.17 4.82
C ILE A 50 6.80 -2.53 5.41
N VAL A 51 7.33 -3.68 5.01
CA VAL A 51 8.67 -4.14 5.37
C VAL A 51 9.61 -3.87 4.20
N GLY A 52 10.70 -3.15 4.47
CA GLY A 52 11.71 -2.84 3.46
C GLY A 52 12.42 -4.10 2.95
N GLY A 53 12.62 -4.20 1.64
CA GLY A 53 13.30 -5.30 0.95
C GLY A 53 12.44 -6.55 0.75
N GLN A 54 11.14 -6.45 1.06
CA GLN A 54 10.16 -7.49 0.81
C GLN A 54 9.15 -7.02 -0.23
N VAL A 55 8.43 -7.99 -0.82
CA VAL A 55 7.17 -7.73 -1.51
C VAL A 55 6.07 -7.80 -0.45
N ASN A 56 5.35 -6.70 -0.30
CA ASN A 56 4.26 -6.54 0.65
C ASN A 56 2.96 -6.67 -0.15
N HIS A 57 2.25 -7.74 0.11
CA HIS A 57 0.95 -8.00 -0.47
C HIS A 57 -0.11 -7.29 0.36
N ILE A 58 -0.90 -6.48 -0.32
CA ILE A 58 -2.11 -5.86 0.21
C ILE A 58 -3.28 -6.43 -0.56
N HIS A 59 -4.46 -6.32 0.04
CA HIS A 59 -5.75 -6.76 -0.50
C HIS A 59 -5.82 -6.83 -2.02
#